data_AF-A0A7W1LCK6-F1
#
_entry.id   AF-A0A7W1LCK6-F1
#
_cell.length_a   1.000
_cell.length_b   1.000
_cell.length_c   1.000
_cell.angle_alpha   90.00
_cell.angle_beta   90.00
_cell.angle_gamma   90.00
#
_symmetry.space_group_name_H-M   'P 1'
#
loop_
_entity.id
_entity.type
_entity.pdbx_description
1 polymer ?
#
loop_
_entity_poly.entity_id
_entity_poly.type
_entity_poly.pdbx_seq_one_letter_code
_entity_poly.pdbx_strand_id
1 'polypeptide(L)'
;ERGYISGVYGSPTNAVNDWINLPPASRMDAVWLARWDNVPSVWYYGPPSPVVPVNFWSNNQRIKQWQAPHNETWGGVTFNIDGDISDAPVAGVAIAKNKNADFDGDGRTDVSVYRPDTGSWYVLKSSNSAFSAVAFGTNTDVPAPGDYDGDGKTDTAVFRPAEGTWYILTKAGFLTVRQFGANGDIPAPADYNNDGKTDIAVFRPSNGFWYIANSDSRGTFTFVQFGQNGDKPAQADYDGDGRSDIAVWRASTGSWYYLRSSDGTFVGVAFGISTDLPAQGDYDGDGKTDFAVFRSGTWYLLQSTNGFSAVGFGASGDLPVTGDFDGDNKSDIAVFRPSNGGWYLLQSTNGFNGIAFGTSTDKPIPNAYLPN
;
A
#
# COMPACT_ATOMS: atom_id res chain seq x y z
N GLU A 1 8.63 6.83 20.56
CA GLU A 1 9.31 7.72 19.60
C GLU A 1 8.90 7.32 18.19
N ARG A 2 8.69 8.26 17.27
CA ARG A 2 8.05 8.04 15.96
C ARG A 2 8.99 7.37 14.91
N GLY A 3 9.99 6.60 15.33
CA GLY A 3 10.92 5.92 14.42
C GLY A 3 11.84 6.84 13.59
N TYR A 4 11.91 8.13 13.90
CA TYR A 4 12.82 9.05 13.20
C TYR A 4 14.28 8.69 13.48
N ILE A 5 15.08 8.66 12.42
CA ILE A 5 16.54 8.55 12.51
C ILE A 5 17.17 9.93 12.47
N SER A 6 18.22 10.14 13.25
CA SER A 6 18.96 11.38 13.32
C SER A 6 19.88 11.54 12.10
N GLY A 7 19.82 12.72 11.47
CA GLY A 7 20.66 13.04 10.31
C GLY A 7 21.45 14.33 10.54
N VAL A 8 22.59 14.46 9.87
CA VAL A 8 23.38 15.70 9.88
C VAL A 8 23.89 16.07 8.49
N TYR A 9 23.92 17.38 8.22
CA TYR A 9 24.45 17.96 6.99
C TYR A 9 25.63 18.88 7.27
N GLY A 10 26.67 18.82 6.43
CA GLY A 10 27.75 19.79 6.46
C GLY A 10 28.96 19.37 5.62
N SER A 11 30.09 20.06 5.82
CA SER A 11 31.31 19.76 5.07
C SER A 11 32.02 18.53 5.66
N PRO A 12 32.83 17.81 4.85
CA PRO A 12 33.72 16.77 5.37
C PRO A 12 34.62 17.27 6.52
N THR A 13 35.05 18.53 6.48
CA THR A 13 35.84 19.14 7.54
C THR A 13 35.08 19.22 8.86
N ASN A 14 33.81 19.63 8.83
CA ASN A 14 32.97 19.70 10.03
C ASN A 14 32.69 18.30 10.57
N ALA A 15 32.47 17.32 9.70
CA ALA A 15 32.27 15.94 10.12
C ALA A 15 33.45 15.38 10.93
N VAL A 16 34.68 15.71 10.52
CA VAL A 16 35.91 15.34 11.25
C VAL A 16 36.00 16.04 12.59
N ASN A 17 35.70 17.34 12.62
CA ASN A 17 35.87 18.13 13.84
C ASN A 17 34.80 17.81 14.89
N ASP A 18 33.55 17.62 14.46
CA ASP A 18 32.39 17.71 15.34
C ASP A 18 31.65 16.38 15.55
N TRP A 19 31.67 15.45 14.58
CA TRP A 19 30.75 14.28 14.60
C TRP A 19 31.47 12.94 14.75
N ILE A 20 32.59 12.74 14.04
CA ILE A 20 33.36 11.48 14.10
C ILE A 20 33.89 11.22 15.51
N ASN A 21 34.22 12.28 16.25
CA ASN A 21 34.75 12.19 17.61
C ASN A 21 33.69 11.96 18.68
N LEU A 22 32.40 11.97 18.32
CA LEU A 22 31.32 11.67 19.27
C LEU A 22 31.37 10.20 19.71
N PRO A 23 30.97 9.89 20.96
CA PRO A 23 30.72 8.52 21.39
C PRO A 23 29.75 7.82 20.41
N PRO A 24 29.89 6.50 20.15
CA PRO A 24 29.03 5.80 19.20
C PRO A 24 27.53 6.01 19.43
N ALA A 25 27.08 6.04 20.69
CA ALA A 25 25.69 6.26 21.07
C ALA A 25 25.17 7.71 20.87
N SER A 26 26.05 8.65 20.55
CA SER A 26 25.73 10.06 20.32
C SER A 26 25.98 10.51 18.89
N ARG A 27 26.43 9.60 18.02
CA ARG A 27 26.57 9.87 16.59
C ARG A 27 25.20 9.84 15.94
N MET A 28 25.03 10.67 14.93
CA MET A 28 23.84 10.66 14.10
C MET A 28 23.75 9.35 13.32
N ASP A 29 22.55 8.93 12.97
CA ASP A 29 22.31 7.68 12.23
C ASP A 29 22.74 7.79 10.76
N ALA A 30 22.61 8.97 10.15
CA ALA A 30 23.02 9.22 8.76
C ALA A 30 23.78 10.54 8.60
N VAL A 31 24.65 10.60 7.57
CA VAL A 31 25.50 11.76 7.30
C VAL A 31 25.40 12.22 5.85
N TRP A 32 25.19 13.53 5.66
CA TRP A 32 25.21 14.20 4.35
C TRP A 32 26.38 15.17 4.27
N LEU A 33 27.26 14.92 3.29
CA LEU A 33 28.50 15.66 3.10
C LEU A 33 28.50 16.48 1.82
N ALA A 34 28.70 17.80 1.97
CA ALA A 34 28.88 18.69 0.83
C ALA A 34 30.33 18.68 0.36
N ARG A 35 30.60 18.06 -0.80
CA ARG A 35 31.94 17.95 -1.38
C ARG A 35 31.87 17.94 -2.91
N TRP A 36 32.02 19.12 -3.50
CA TRP A 36 32.05 19.31 -4.95
C TRP A 36 33.38 18.90 -5.57
N ASP A 37 33.63 17.61 -5.66
CA ASP A 37 34.83 17.03 -6.26
C ASP A 37 34.57 16.35 -7.61
N ASN A 38 33.34 16.43 -8.11
CA ASN A 38 32.88 15.74 -9.32
C ASN A 38 33.09 14.21 -9.25
N VAL A 39 33.14 13.63 -8.04
CA VAL A 39 33.24 12.17 -7.85
C VAL A 39 31.92 11.62 -7.28
N PRO A 40 31.16 10.85 -8.08
CA PRO A 40 29.90 10.23 -7.67
C PRO A 40 30.17 9.00 -6.78
N SER A 41 30.69 9.25 -5.58
CA SER A 41 30.93 8.23 -4.56
C SER A 41 30.81 8.84 -3.19
N VAL A 42 30.03 8.19 -2.32
CA VAL A 42 29.94 8.52 -0.89
C VAL A 42 31.10 7.94 -0.05
N TRP A 43 31.95 7.11 -0.65
CA TRP A 43 33.07 6.45 0.04
C TRP A 43 34.39 7.16 -0.22
N TYR A 44 34.41 8.09 -1.18
CA TYR A 44 35.60 8.80 -1.63
C TYR A 44 35.38 10.31 -1.66
N TYR A 45 36.30 11.06 -1.03
CA TYR A 45 36.24 12.53 -0.89
C TYR A 45 37.46 13.27 -1.47
N GLY A 46 38.29 12.55 -2.23
CA GLY A 46 39.49 13.07 -2.89
C GLY A 46 40.78 12.99 -2.06
N PRO A 47 41.95 13.26 -2.69
CA PRO A 47 43.26 13.30 -2.03
C PRO A 47 43.39 14.46 -1.02
N PRO A 48 44.32 14.36 -0.03
CA PRO A 48 45.31 13.29 0.14
C PRO A 48 44.86 12.08 0.98
N SER A 49 43.62 12.05 1.49
CA SER A 49 43.01 10.91 2.19
C SER A 49 41.49 11.13 2.30
N PRO A 50 40.67 10.07 2.43
CA PRO A 50 39.25 10.24 2.70
C PRO A 50 39.07 11.03 4.00
N VAL A 51 38.44 12.20 3.89
CA VAL A 51 38.22 13.10 5.03
C VAL A 51 37.27 12.44 6.05
N VAL A 52 36.38 11.56 5.62
CA VAL A 52 35.48 10.78 6.49
C VAL A 52 35.80 9.29 6.37
N PRO A 53 36.30 8.62 7.43
CA PRO A 53 36.71 7.22 7.39
C PRO A 53 35.59 6.28 6.96
N VAL A 54 35.91 5.29 6.10
CA VAL A 54 34.92 4.36 5.51
C VAL A 54 34.27 3.42 6.52
N ASN A 55 34.87 3.22 7.69
CA ASN A 55 34.31 2.40 8.76
C ASN A 55 33.27 3.13 9.63
N PHE A 56 32.96 4.40 9.33
CA PHE A 56 31.90 5.17 9.97
C PHE A 56 30.73 5.31 9.01
N TRP A 57 29.50 5.13 9.52
CA TRP A 57 28.27 5.09 8.71
C TRP A 57 28.40 4.06 7.58
N SER A 58 28.87 2.86 7.94
CA SER A 58 29.24 1.79 7.01
C SER A 58 28.05 0.94 6.52
N ASN A 59 26.84 1.19 7.03
CA ASN A 59 25.65 0.38 6.76
C ASN A 59 24.60 1.18 5.96
N ASN A 60 24.97 1.61 4.75
CA ASN A 60 24.13 2.47 3.89
C ASN A 60 23.66 3.70 4.70
N GLN A 61 24.53 4.63 5.06
CA GLN A 61 24.13 5.77 5.93
C GLN A 61 24.74 7.09 5.44
N ARG A 62 25.03 7.19 4.14
CA ARG A 62 25.81 8.29 3.56
C ARG A 62 25.12 8.94 2.37
N ILE A 63 25.18 10.26 2.34
CA ILE A 63 24.79 11.10 1.21
C ILE A 63 25.93 12.07 0.93
N LYS A 64 26.16 12.38 -0.34
CA LYS A 64 27.16 13.35 -0.76
C LYS A 64 26.61 14.22 -1.87
N GLN A 65 26.71 15.54 -1.68
CA GLN A 65 26.61 16.48 -2.78
C GLN A 65 27.96 16.53 -3.49
N TRP A 66 28.08 15.85 -4.63
CA TRP A 66 29.32 15.60 -5.36
C TRP A 66 29.59 16.61 -6.48
N GLN A 67 28.56 17.28 -6.99
CA GLN A 67 28.67 18.28 -8.05
C GLN A 67 28.05 19.60 -7.58
N ALA A 68 28.76 20.69 -7.84
CA ALA A 68 28.30 22.05 -7.58
C ALA A 68 27.05 22.39 -8.45
N PRO A 69 26.33 23.48 -8.14
CA PRO A 69 25.15 23.86 -8.90
C PRO A 69 25.46 23.99 -10.39
N HIS A 70 24.70 23.29 -11.22
CA HIS A 70 24.84 23.27 -12.67
C HIS A 70 23.48 23.21 -13.35
N ASN A 71 23.43 23.59 -14.63
CA ASN A 71 22.19 23.56 -15.38
C ASN A 71 22.04 22.23 -16.10
N GLU A 72 20.89 21.58 -15.92
CA GLU A 72 20.46 20.45 -16.74
C GLU A 72 19.16 20.78 -17.46
N THR A 73 19.03 20.27 -18.69
CA THR A 73 17.84 20.45 -19.52
C THR A 73 17.16 19.11 -19.77
N TRP A 74 15.92 18.98 -19.31
CA TRP A 74 15.09 17.78 -19.48
C TRP A 74 13.73 18.18 -20.05
N GLY A 75 13.31 17.54 -21.16
CA GLY A 75 12.03 17.85 -21.80
C GLY A 75 11.86 19.31 -22.25
N GLY A 76 12.97 20.03 -22.50
CA GLY A 76 12.95 21.45 -22.89
C GLY A 76 12.90 22.45 -21.73
N VAL A 77 12.92 21.98 -20.48
CA VAL A 77 12.99 22.82 -19.28
C VAL A 77 14.39 22.74 -18.67
N THR A 78 14.95 23.89 -18.31
CA THR A 78 16.28 23.98 -17.69
C THR A 78 16.16 24.33 -16.21
N PHE A 79 16.79 23.53 -15.36
CA PHE A 79 16.88 23.76 -13.92
C PHE A 79 18.34 23.87 -13.50
N ASN A 80 18.61 24.73 -12.51
CA ASN A 80 19.88 24.72 -11.79
C ASN A 80 19.76 23.72 -10.65
N ILE A 81 20.56 22.65 -10.69
CA ILE A 81 20.52 21.53 -9.75
C ILE A 81 21.91 21.30 -9.17
N ASP A 82 21.94 20.75 -7.96
CA ASP A 82 23.15 20.16 -7.38
C ASP A 82 23.19 18.67 -7.71
N GLY A 83 24.39 18.13 -7.93
CA GLY A 83 24.55 16.68 -8.10
C GLY A 83 24.74 16.01 -6.76
N ASP A 84 23.73 15.24 -6.34
CA ASP A 84 23.77 14.42 -5.13
C ASP A 84 23.95 12.93 -5.47
N ILE A 85 24.54 12.18 -4.55
CA ILE A 85 24.62 10.72 -4.59
C ILE A 85 24.39 10.18 -3.17
N SER A 86 23.58 9.14 -3.06
CA SER A 86 23.31 8.45 -1.80
C SER A 86 23.75 6.99 -1.86
N ASP A 87 24.20 6.51 -0.71
CA ASP A 87 24.30 5.11 -0.34
C ASP A 87 23.70 5.02 1.06
N ALA A 88 22.38 5.14 1.10
CA ALA A 88 21.60 5.20 2.32
C ALA A 88 20.13 4.82 2.10
N PRO A 89 19.42 4.27 3.11
CA PRO A 89 18.13 4.83 3.47
C PRO A 89 18.43 6.28 3.86
N VAL A 90 18.28 7.19 2.90
CA VAL A 90 18.17 8.61 3.21
C VAL A 90 17.08 8.71 4.27
N ALA A 91 17.25 9.51 5.32
CA ALA A 91 16.22 9.76 6.31
C ALA A 91 14.98 10.36 5.64
N GLY A 92 14.23 9.53 4.94
CA GLY A 92 12.85 9.78 4.61
C GLY A 92 12.14 9.86 5.93
N VAL A 93 11.13 10.72 5.99
CA VAL A 93 10.01 10.39 6.85
C VAL A 93 9.62 8.96 6.42
N ALA A 94 9.71 7.98 7.32
CA ALA A 94 9.08 6.71 7.07
C ALA A 94 7.59 7.05 6.92
N ILE A 95 7.14 7.18 5.68
CA ILE A 95 5.73 7.29 5.37
C ILE A 95 5.22 5.90 5.67
N ALA A 96 4.39 5.79 6.70
CA ALA A 96 3.78 4.52 7.04
C ALA A 96 3.04 4.03 5.79
N LYS A 97 3.18 2.72 5.48
CA LYS A 97 2.42 2.09 4.40
C LYS A 97 0.94 2.46 4.56
N ASN A 98 0.34 2.98 3.49
CA ASN A 98 -1.04 3.45 3.52
C ASN A 98 -1.96 2.33 4.00
N LYS A 99 -2.87 2.65 4.93
CA LYS A 99 -3.93 1.74 5.36
C LYS A 99 -5.01 1.68 4.28
N ASN A 100 -5.71 0.54 4.19
CA ASN A 100 -6.81 0.39 3.24
C ASN A 100 -7.80 1.54 3.38
N ALA A 101 -7.97 2.33 2.31
CA ALA A 101 -8.90 3.46 2.25
C ALA A 101 -8.66 4.56 3.31
N ASP A 102 -7.42 4.82 3.70
CA ASP A 102 -7.02 6.02 4.44
C ASP A 102 -6.78 7.19 3.47
N PHE A 103 -7.81 7.97 3.15
CA PHE A 103 -7.76 9.02 2.14
C PHE A 103 -7.18 10.35 2.66
N ASP A 104 -7.05 10.54 3.97
CA ASP A 104 -6.49 11.75 4.56
C ASP A 104 -5.12 11.57 5.22
N GLY A 105 -4.62 10.33 5.29
CA GLY A 105 -3.29 9.95 5.74
C GLY A 105 -3.14 10.01 7.26
N ASP A 106 -4.24 9.84 8.01
CA ASP A 106 -4.22 9.87 9.47
C ASP A 106 -3.86 8.52 10.11
N GLY A 107 -3.66 7.49 9.29
CA GLY A 107 -3.34 6.13 9.71
C GLY A 107 -4.58 5.29 10.03
N ARG A 108 -5.78 5.72 9.66
CA ARG A 108 -7.03 4.99 9.84
C ARG A 108 -7.78 4.83 8.54
N THR A 109 -8.49 3.71 8.40
CA THR A 109 -9.44 3.49 7.31
C THR A 109 -10.60 4.47 7.41
N ASP A 110 -10.85 5.21 6.33
CA ASP A 110 -12.00 6.10 6.21
C ASP A 110 -13.26 5.34 5.79
N VAL A 111 -14.40 5.74 6.37
CA VAL A 111 -15.71 5.29 5.91
C VAL A 111 -15.98 5.91 4.54
N SER A 112 -16.08 5.07 3.52
CA SER A 112 -16.05 5.54 2.13
C SER A 112 -16.80 4.62 1.18
N VAL A 113 -17.46 5.21 0.18
CA VAL A 113 -18.24 4.49 -0.84
C VAL A 113 -17.97 4.99 -2.26
N TYR A 114 -18.09 4.08 -3.23
CA TYR A 114 -18.23 4.38 -4.65
C TYR A 114 -19.69 4.21 -5.05
N ARG A 115 -20.26 5.24 -5.68
CA ARG A 115 -21.59 5.22 -6.28
C ARG A 115 -21.49 4.97 -7.78
N PRO A 116 -21.83 3.77 -8.27
CA PRO A 116 -21.68 3.44 -9.68
C PRO A 116 -22.49 4.35 -10.60
N ASP A 117 -23.75 4.64 -10.23
CA ASP A 117 -24.68 5.41 -11.09
C ASP A 117 -24.13 6.79 -11.51
N THR A 118 -23.32 7.41 -10.66
CA THR A 118 -22.73 8.73 -10.89
C THR A 118 -21.21 8.70 -11.02
N GLY A 119 -20.59 7.53 -10.94
CA GLY A 119 -19.12 7.37 -10.89
C GLY A 119 -18.47 8.21 -9.79
N SER A 120 -19.12 8.34 -8.63
CA SER A 120 -18.70 9.27 -7.58
C SER A 120 -18.19 8.55 -6.34
N TRP A 121 -17.10 9.05 -5.78
CA TRP A 121 -16.51 8.64 -4.53
C TRP A 121 -16.98 9.57 -3.42
N TYR A 122 -17.38 9.01 -2.29
CA TYR A 122 -17.76 9.75 -1.10
C TYR A 122 -16.94 9.23 0.07
N VAL A 123 -16.35 10.13 0.85
CA VAL A 123 -15.48 9.80 1.98
C VAL A 123 -15.91 10.60 3.21
N LEU A 124 -16.01 9.92 4.34
CA LEU A 124 -16.15 10.51 5.66
C LEU A 124 -14.83 10.28 6.41
N LYS A 125 -14.07 11.36 6.61
CA LYS A 125 -12.72 11.30 7.17
C LYS A 125 -12.71 10.86 8.63
N SER A 126 -11.87 9.90 8.97
CA SER A 126 -11.59 9.39 10.32
C SER A 126 -11.08 10.50 11.25
N SER A 127 -10.21 11.39 10.75
CA SER A 127 -9.49 12.38 11.56
C SER A 127 -10.39 13.47 12.15
N ASN A 128 -11.46 13.86 11.45
CA ASN A 128 -12.29 15.02 11.79
C ASN A 128 -13.74 14.92 11.34
N SER A 129 -14.19 13.78 10.82
CA SER A 129 -15.53 13.57 10.28
C SER A 129 -15.90 14.52 9.13
N ALA A 130 -14.92 15.13 8.45
CA ALA A 130 -15.19 15.96 7.28
C ALA A 130 -15.61 15.10 6.09
N PHE A 131 -16.62 15.57 5.39
CA PHE A 131 -17.11 14.97 4.16
C PHE A 131 -16.27 15.39 2.95
N SER A 132 -15.97 14.45 2.06
CA SER A 132 -15.37 14.69 0.76
C SER A 132 -16.12 13.92 -0.33
N ALA A 133 -16.22 14.53 -1.51
CA ALA A 133 -16.82 13.92 -2.69
C ALA A 133 -16.00 14.22 -3.94
N VAL A 134 -15.76 13.20 -4.75
CA VAL A 134 -15.02 13.31 -6.02
C VAL A 134 -15.76 12.53 -7.10
N ALA A 135 -16.16 13.20 -8.19
CA ALA A 135 -16.71 12.51 -9.35
C ALA A 135 -15.56 12.00 -10.22
N PHE A 136 -15.28 10.69 -10.14
CA PHE A 136 -14.17 10.07 -10.85
C PHE A 136 -14.47 8.59 -11.16
N GLY A 137 -14.84 8.34 -12.41
CA GLY A 137 -15.21 7.02 -12.91
C GLY A 137 -16.55 7.05 -13.63
N THR A 138 -17.01 5.87 -14.03
CA THR A 138 -18.28 5.61 -14.69
C THR A 138 -18.96 4.37 -14.08
N ASN A 139 -20.21 4.12 -14.45
CA ASN A 139 -20.99 3.02 -13.85
C ASN A 139 -20.45 1.61 -14.11
N THR A 140 -19.59 1.44 -15.12
CA THR A 140 -18.95 0.16 -15.45
C THR A 140 -17.53 0.03 -14.91
N ASP A 141 -16.97 1.11 -14.36
CA ASP A 141 -15.62 1.10 -13.82
C ASP A 141 -15.57 0.37 -12.47
N VAL A 142 -14.45 -0.31 -12.22
CA VAL A 142 -14.17 -1.04 -10.97
C VAL A 142 -13.28 -0.16 -10.09
N PRO A 143 -13.71 0.20 -8.86
CA PRO A 143 -12.85 0.91 -7.90
C PRO A 143 -11.57 0.13 -7.62
N ALA A 144 -10.43 0.82 -7.67
CA ALA A 144 -9.11 0.25 -7.45
C ALA A 144 -8.24 1.21 -6.60
N PRO A 145 -8.70 1.60 -5.40
CA PRO A 145 -8.00 2.55 -4.53
C PRO A 145 -6.60 2.06 -4.13
N GLY A 146 -5.71 3.00 -3.83
CA GLY A 146 -4.35 2.72 -3.33
C GLY A 146 -3.50 3.99 -3.30
N ASP A 147 -2.38 3.98 -2.61
CA ASP A 147 -1.40 5.10 -2.59
C ASP A 147 -0.44 4.96 -3.77
N TYR A 148 -0.76 5.57 -4.91
CA TYR A 148 0.00 5.37 -6.15
C TYR A 148 1.18 6.33 -6.29
N ASP A 149 1.19 7.44 -5.55
CA ASP A 149 2.30 8.40 -5.57
C ASP A 149 3.25 8.29 -4.36
N GLY A 150 2.87 7.53 -3.33
CA GLY A 150 3.66 7.24 -2.14
C GLY A 150 3.61 8.36 -1.10
N ASP A 151 2.52 9.15 -1.07
CA ASP A 151 2.36 10.27 -0.13
C ASP A 151 1.71 9.87 1.21
N GLY A 152 1.38 8.59 1.36
CA GLY A 152 0.76 8.00 2.54
C GLY A 152 -0.77 8.06 2.53
N LYS A 153 -1.40 8.58 1.47
CA LYS A 153 -2.86 8.68 1.34
C LYS A 153 -3.36 7.76 0.23
N THR A 154 -4.54 7.21 0.43
CA THR A 154 -5.24 6.47 -0.61
C THR A 154 -5.66 7.43 -1.72
N ASP A 155 -5.22 7.19 -2.94
CA ASP A 155 -5.67 7.90 -4.12
C ASP A 155 -6.96 7.32 -4.70
N THR A 156 -7.63 8.13 -5.52
CA THR A 156 -8.86 7.73 -6.19
C THR A 156 -8.52 7.11 -7.54
N ALA A 157 -8.77 5.82 -7.69
CA ALA A 157 -8.43 5.11 -8.92
C ALA A 157 -9.51 4.11 -9.34
N VAL A 158 -9.65 3.94 -10.65
CA VAL A 158 -10.58 2.98 -11.26
C VAL A 158 -9.92 2.21 -12.39
N PHE A 159 -10.34 0.95 -12.55
CA PHE A 159 -10.04 0.14 -13.72
C PHE A 159 -11.28 0.06 -14.61
N ARG A 160 -11.11 0.36 -15.90
CA ARG A 160 -12.15 0.25 -16.93
C ARG A 160 -12.04 -1.10 -17.64
N PRO A 161 -12.93 -2.07 -17.35
CA PRO A 161 -12.76 -3.43 -17.86
C PRO A 161 -12.91 -3.55 -19.37
N ALA A 162 -13.72 -2.67 -19.99
CA ALA A 162 -13.96 -2.71 -21.43
C ALA A 162 -12.67 -2.55 -22.26
N GLU A 163 -11.73 -1.74 -21.76
CA GLU A 163 -10.51 -1.33 -22.46
C GLU A 163 -9.24 -1.88 -21.81
N GLY A 164 -9.32 -2.35 -20.55
CA GLY A 164 -8.14 -2.70 -19.76
C GLY A 164 -7.36 -1.48 -19.29
N THR A 165 -8.04 -0.37 -19.02
CA THR A 165 -7.42 0.94 -18.76
C THR A 165 -7.55 1.36 -17.31
N TRP A 166 -6.43 1.76 -16.70
CA TRP A 166 -6.37 2.36 -15.38
C TRP A 166 -6.48 3.88 -15.48
N TYR A 167 -7.29 4.46 -14.59
CA TYR A 167 -7.39 5.89 -14.35
C TYR A 167 -7.08 6.13 -12.87
N ILE A 168 -6.05 6.91 -12.57
CA ILE A 168 -5.58 7.17 -11.21
C ILE A 168 -5.53 8.68 -11.02
N LEU A 169 -6.24 9.19 -10.02
CA LEU A 169 -6.24 10.58 -9.61
C LEU A 169 -5.65 10.68 -8.21
N THR A 170 -4.42 11.22 -8.16
CA THR A 170 -3.70 11.39 -6.90
C THR A 170 -4.34 12.47 -6.02
N LYS A 171 -4.04 12.47 -4.71
CA LYS A 171 -4.48 13.54 -3.80
C LYS A 171 -3.88 14.90 -4.14
N ALA A 172 -2.73 14.94 -4.80
CA ALA A 172 -2.16 16.18 -5.35
C ALA A 172 -2.85 16.67 -6.64
N GLY A 173 -3.78 15.88 -7.21
CA GLY A 173 -4.57 16.24 -8.39
C GLY A 173 -3.94 15.85 -9.73
N PHE A 174 -2.90 15.00 -9.72
CA PHE A 174 -2.32 14.45 -10.95
C PHE A 174 -3.14 13.27 -11.46
N LEU A 175 -3.52 13.33 -12.74
CA LEU A 175 -4.22 12.26 -13.43
C LEU A 175 -3.23 11.40 -14.24
N THR A 176 -3.22 10.11 -13.95
CA THR A 176 -2.53 9.08 -14.75
C THR A 176 -3.56 8.23 -15.47
N VAL A 177 -3.38 8.05 -16.79
CA VAL A 177 -4.18 7.13 -17.61
C VAL A 177 -3.23 6.12 -18.25
N ARG A 178 -3.39 4.83 -17.94
CA ARG A 178 -2.48 3.78 -18.40
C ARG A 178 -3.26 2.56 -18.83
N GLN A 179 -3.13 2.16 -20.09
CA GLN A 179 -3.65 0.88 -20.54
C GLN A 179 -2.74 -0.25 -20.03
N PHE A 180 -3.24 -1.03 -19.09
CA PHE A 180 -2.53 -2.14 -18.47
C PHE A 180 -3.52 -3.22 -18.05
N GLY A 181 -3.93 -4.01 -19.03
CA GLY A 181 -4.93 -5.05 -18.89
C GLY A 181 -5.61 -5.32 -20.22
N ALA A 182 -6.60 -6.19 -20.19
CA ALA A 182 -7.46 -6.54 -21.30
C ALA A 182 -8.90 -6.76 -20.81
N ASN A 183 -9.83 -6.90 -21.76
CA ASN A 183 -11.20 -7.25 -21.44
C ASN A 183 -11.26 -8.61 -20.71
N GLY A 184 -11.95 -8.63 -19.57
CA GLY A 184 -12.08 -9.82 -18.71
C GLY A 184 -10.98 -9.97 -17.65
N ASP A 185 -9.97 -9.09 -17.65
CA ASP A 185 -9.01 -9.01 -16.55
C ASP A 185 -9.66 -8.39 -15.29
N ILE A 186 -9.22 -8.83 -14.12
CA ILE A 186 -9.66 -8.35 -12.81
C ILE A 186 -8.54 -7.50 -12.21
N PRO A 187 -8.78 -6.25 -11.79
CA PRO A 187 -7.75 -5.42 -11.16
C PRO A 187 -7.36 -6.00 -9.80
N ALA A 188 -6.06 -5.99 -9.51
CA ALA A 188 -5.49 -6.51 -8.28
C ALA A 188 -4.36 -5.60 -7.78
N PRO A 189 -4.62 -4.29 -7.57
CA PRO A 189 -3.59 -3.35 -7.15
C PRO A 189 -3.09 -3.72 -5.75
N ALA A 190 -1.78 -3.61 -5.54
CA ALA A 190 -1.12 -3.81 -4.26
C ALA A 190 0.36 -3.38 -4.35
N ASP A 191 1.06 -3.32 -3.21
CA ASP A 191 2.51 -3.10 -3.18
C ASP A 191 3.22 -4.47 -3.25
N TYR A 192 3.75 -4.85 -4.42
CA TYR A 192 4.40 -6.14 -4.67
C TYR A 192 5.92 -6.09 -4.54
N ASN A 193 6.52 -4.90 -4.49
CA ASN A 193 7.97 -4.70 -4.39
C ASN A 193 8.43 -4.04 -3.08
N ASN A 194 7.48 -3.68 -2.20
CA ASN A 194 7.70 -3.01 -0.92
C ASN A 194 8.42 -1.67 -1.09
N ASP A 195 8.04 -0.90 -2.12
CA ASP A 195 8.54 0.46 -2.34
C ASP A 195 7.65 1.52 -1.67
N GLY A 196 6.56 1.09 -1.01
CA GLY A 196 5.61 1.95 -0.31
C GLY A 196 4.55 2.55 -1.22
N LYS A 197 4.51 2.19 -2.50
CA LYS A 197 3.48 2.60 -3.44
C LYS A 197 2.64 1.40 -3.88
N THR A 198 1.43 1.71 -4.31
CA THR A 198 0.54 0.74 -4.94
C THR A 198 0.96 0.53 -6.39
N ASP A 199 1.27 -0.70 -6.74
CA ASP A 199 1.50 -1.13 -8.11
C ASP A 199 0.17 -1.43 -8.80
N ILE A 200 0.12 -1.21 -10.11
CA ILE A 200 -1.00 -1.69 -10.91
C ILE A 200 -0.75 -3.15 -11.31
N ALA A 201 -1.75 -3.99 -11.07
CA ALA A 201 -1.71 -5.38 -11.48
C ALA A 201 -3.08 -5.88 -11.90
N VAL A 202 -3.09 -6.90 -12.77
CA VAL A 202 -4.31 -7.57 -13.20
C VAL A 202 -4.16 -9.09 -13.14
N PHE A 203 -5.22 -9.76 -12.71
CA PHE A 203 -5.38 -11.20 -12.86
C PHE A 203 -6.24 -11.50 -14.09
N ARG A 204 -5.79 -12.41 -14.95
CA ARG A 204 -6.50 -12.86 -16.15
C ARG A 204 -7.04 -14.28 -15.93
N PRO A 205 -8.33 -14.45 -15.60
CA PRO A 205 -8.91 -15.77 -15.31
C PRO A 205 -8.85 -16.74 -16.50
N SER A 206 -8.88 -16.22 -17.73
CA SER A 206 -8.92 -17.05 -18.95
C SER A 206 -7.64 -17.87 -19.17
N ASN A 207 -6.52 -17.49 -18.57
CA ASN A 207 -5.25 -18.22 -18.66
C ASN A 207 -4.52 -18.38 -17.33
N GLY A 208 -5.04 -17.82 -16.23
CA GLY A 208 -4.47 -17.91 -14.90
C GLY A 208 -3.22 -17.06 -14.71
N PHE A 209 -3.00 -16.02 -15.51
CA PHE A 209 -1.82 -15.16 -15.39
C PHE A 209 -2.12 -13.89 -14.59
N TRP A 210 -1.16 -13.53 -13.75
CA TRP A 210 -1.01 -12.22 -13.16
C TRP A 210 -0.05 -11.40 -14.02
N TYR A 211 -0.36 -10.13 -14.22
CA TYR A 211 0.52 -9.15 -14.84
C TYR A 211 0.68 -7.99 -13.86
N ILE A 212 1.92 -7.68 -13.47
CA ILE A 212 2.23 -6.70 -12.42
C ILE A 212 3.19 -5.68 -13.01
N ALA A 213 2.80 -4.41 -12.96
CA ALA A 213 3.67 -3.30 -13.33
C ALA A 213 3.94 -2.44 -12.11
N ASN A 214 5.11 -2.67 -11.50
CA ASN A 214 5.56 -1.95 -10.32
C ASN A 214 5.54 -0.44 -10.53
N SER A 215 5.39 0.33 -9.45
CA SER A 215 5.29 1.79 -9.47
C SER A 215 6.56 2.43 -10.07
N ASP A 216 7.72 1.80 -9.85
CA ASP A 216 9.03 2.20 -10.38
C ASP A 216 9.31 1.70 -11.81
N SER A 217 8.40 0.91 -12.38
CA SER A 217 8.60 0.27 -13.68
C SER A 217 8.66 1.31 -14.80
N ARG A 218 9.79 1.36 -15.50
CA ARG A 218 9.99 2.20 -16.71
C ARG A 218 9.38 1.57 -17.96
N GLY A 219 8.13 1.10 -17.86
CA GLY A 219 7.39 0.47 -18.96
C GLY A 219 7.56 -1.05 -19.07
N THR A 220 8.23 -1.69 -18.13
CA THR A 220 8.33 -3.16 -18.01
C THR A 220 7.25 -3.70 -17.07
N PHE A 221 6.93 -4.99 -17.16
CA PHE A 221 6.06 -5.69 -16.22
C PHE A 221 6.57 -7.11 -15.99
N THR A 222 6.21 -7.68 -14.85
CA THR A 222 6.40 -9.10 -14.55
C THR A 222 5.09 -9.85 -14.76
N PHE A 223 5.17 -11.14 -15.11
CA PHE A 223 3.99 -11.99 -15.19
C PHE A 223 4.24 -13.32 -14.48
N VAL A 224 3.21 -13.84 -13.82
CA VAL A 224 3.26 -15.07 -13.03
C VAL A 224 2.02 -15.89 -13.34
N GLN A 225 2.17 -17.17 -13.65
CA GLN A 225 1.02 -18.05 -13.82
C GLN A 225 0.61 -18.59 -12.46
N PHE A 226 -0.52 -18.12 -11.92
CA PHE A 226 -1.04 -18.54 -10.64
C PHE A 226 -2.55 -18.37 -10.56
N GLY A 227 -3.27 -19.45 -10.27
CA GLY A 227 -4.72 -19.50 -10.25
C GLY A 227 -5.33 -20.07 -11.53
N GLN A 228 -6.67 -20.13 -11.56
CA GLN A 228 -7.43 -20.68 -12.67
C GLN A 228 -8.74 -19.90 -12.91
N ASN A 229 -9.46 -20.23 -13.98
CA ASN A 229 -10.75 -19.62 -14.25
C ASN A 229 -11.74 -19.83 -13.09
N GLY A 230 -12.39 -18.75 -12.66
CA GLY A 230 -13.31 -18.73 -11.51
C GLY A 230 -12.65 -18.44 -10.17
N ASP A 231 -11.32 -18.40 -10.10
CA ASP A 231 -10.60 -17.85 -8.95
C ASP A 231 -10.73 -16.32 -8.95
N LYS A 232 -10.71 -15.71 -7.76
CA LYS A 232 -10.73 -14.25 -7.56
C LYS A 232 -9.40 -13.80 -6.95
N PRO A 233 -8.83 -12.65 -7.36
CA PRO A 233 -7.60 -12.15 -6.77
C PRO A 233 -7.81 -11.83 -5.28
N ALA A 234 -6.83 -12.21 -4.45
CA ALA A 234 -6.86 -12.11 -3.00
C ALA A 234 -5.49 -11.67 -2.43
N GLN A 235 -4.72 -10.91 -3.22
CA GLN A 235 -3.37 -10.46 -2.90
C GLN A 235 -3.34 -9.71 -1.57
N ALA A 236 -2.38 -10.06 -0.73
CA ALA A 236 -2.12 -9.47 0.58
C ALA A 236 -0.77 -10.02 1.12
N ASP A 237 -0.26 -9.46 2.20
CA ASP A 237 1.00 -9.90 2.81
C ASP A 237 0.72 -11.04 3.83
N TYR A 238 0.71 -12.30 3.40
CA TYR A 238 0.39 -13.45 4.25
C TYR A 238 1.63 -14.01 4.97
N ASP A 239 2.84 -13.71 4.50
CA ASP A 239 4.09 -14.17 5.13
C ASP A 239 4.81 -13.11 5.98
N GLY A 240 4.36 -11.86 5.93
CA GLY A 240 4.78 -10.75 6.79
C GLY A 240 6.09 -10.12 6.34
N ASP A 241 6.42 -10.19 5.05
CA ASP A 241 7.68 -9.65 4.50
C ASP A 241 7.57 -8.19 4.01
N GLY A 242 6.37 -7.62 4.08
CA GLY A 242 6.04 -6.26 3.64
C GLY A 242 5.52 -6.18 2.20
N ARG A 243 5.72 -7.21 1.38
CA ARG A 243 5.21 -7.29 0.00
C ARG A 243 3.88 -8.04 -0.03
N SER A 244 3.06 -7.69 -1.01
CA SER A 244 1.84 -8.42 -1.29
C SER A 244 2.17 -9.73 -2.00
N ASP A 245 1.70 -10.82 -1.45
CA ASP A 245 1.76 -12.13 -2.07
C ASP A 245 0.74 -12.22 -3.20
N ILE A 246 1.11 -12.94 -4.27
CA ILE A 246 0.16 -13.30 -5.31
C ILE A 246 -0.76 -14.37 -4.75
N ALA A 247 -2.06 -14.07 -4.65
CA ALA A 247 -3.01 -14.93 -3.99
C ALA A 247 -4.37 -14.96 -4.67
N VAL A 248 -5.09 -16.08 -4.53
CA VAL A 248 -6.42 -16.29 -5.07
C VAL A 248 -7.37 -16.93 -4.07
N TRP A 249 -8.63 -16.50 -4.10
CA TRP A 249 -9.78 -17.14 -3.47
C TRP A 249 -10.54 -17.99 -4.49
N ARG A 250 -10.67 -19.28 -4.20
CA ARG A 250 -11.45 -20.23 -5.00
C ARG A 250 -12.85 -20.39 -4.40
N ALA A 251 -13.78 -19.60 -4.91
CA ALA A 251 -15.15 -19.59 -4.43
C ALA A 251 -15.87 -20.95 -4.57
N SER A 252 -15.50 -21.80 -5.53
CA SER A 252 -16.17 -23.11 -5.69
C SER A 252 -15.91 -24.08 -4.53
N THR A 253 -14.77 -23.95 -3.85
CA THR A 253 -14.34 -24.86 -2.76
C THR A 253 -14.18 -24.16 -1.42
N GLY A 254 -14.21 -22.82 -1.39
CA GLY A 254 -13.92 -22.06 -0.19
C GLY A 254 -12.46 -22.14 0.24
N SER A 255 -11.53 -22.07 -0.73
CA SER A 255 -10.10 -22.28 -0.47
C SER A 255 -9.26 -21.10 -0.92
N TRP A 256 -8.21 -20.81 -0.15
CA TRP A 256 -7.22 -19.77 -0.43
C TRP A 256 -5.94 -20.41 -0.94
N TYR A 257 -5.29 -19.77 -1.90
CA TYR A 257 -3.99 -20.18 -2.39
C TYR A 257 -3.11 -18.95 -2.57
N TYR A 258 -1.84 -19.02 -2.20
CA TYR A 258 -0.91 -17.93 -2.43
C TYR A 258 0.52 -18.43 -2.72
N LEU A 259 1.30 -17.58 -3.37
CA LEU A 259 2.73 -17.73 -3.53
C LEU A 259 3.41 -16.72 -2.61
N ARG A 260 4.18 -17.22 -1.64
CA ARG A 260 4.98 -16.38 -0.76
C ARG A 260 5.94 -15.52 -1.56
N SER A 261 5.88 -14.22 -1.37
CA SER A 261 6.72 -13.25 -2.06
C SER A 261 8.18 -13.39 -1.61
N SER A 262 8.42 -13.78 -0.35
CA SER A 262 9.74 -14.00 0.25
C SER A 262 10.59 -15.07 -0.44
N ASP A 263 9.98 -16.20 -0.82
CA ASP A 263 10.71 -17.39 -1.32
C ASP A 263 10.03 -18.13 -2.48
N GLY A 264 8.86 -17.68 -2.94
CA GLY A 264 8.09 -18.28 -4.02
C GLY A 264 7.30 -19.54 -3.61
N THR A 265 7.25 -19.89 -2.32
CA THR A 265 6.58 -21.12 -1.88
C THR A 265 5.08 -21.05 -2.08
N PHE A 266 4.53 -22.11 -2.67
CA PHE A 266 3.09 -22.34 -2.75
C PHE A 266 2.50 -22.74 -1.40
N VAL A 267 1.40 -22.09 -1.03
CA VAL A 267 0.60 -22.42 0.14
C VAL A 267 -0.87 -22.50 -0.24
N GLY A 268 -1.58 -23.51 0.28
CA GLY A 268 -3.02 -23.70 0.10
C GLY A 268 -3.71 -23.88 1.45
N VAL A 269 -4.78 -23.15 1.68
CA VAL A 269 -5.53 -23.13 2.94
C VAL A 269 -7.02 -23.36 2.66
N ALA A 270 -7.56 -24.47 3.15
CA ALA A 270 -8.99 -24.75 3.07
C ALA A 270 -9.71 -24.08 4.25
N PHE A 271 -10.14 -22.83 4.05
CA PHE A 271 -10.83 -22.05 5.07
C PHE A 271 -12.01 -21.26 4.50
N GLY A 272 -13.17 -21.90 4.52
CA GLY A 272 -14.44 -21.36 4.07
C GLY A 272 -15.25 -22.37 3.27
N ILE A 273 -16.37 -21.92 2.70
CA ILE A 273 -17.23 -22.68 1.79
C ILE A 273 -17.72 -21.77 0.64
N SER A 274 -18.45 -22.34 -0.31
CA SER A 274 -18.81 -21.63 -1.55
C SER A 274 -19.80 -20.47 -1.41
N THR A 275 -20.48 -20.37 -0.28
CA THR A 275 -21.39 -19.26 0.03
C THR A 275 -20.72 -18.14 0.81
N ASP A 276 -19.46 -18.32 1.20
CA ASP A 276 -18.76 -17.36 2.06
C ASP A 276 -18.25 -16.17 1.26
N LEU A 277 -18.31 -15.00 1.89
CA LEU A 277 -17.66 -13.79 1.39
C LEU A 277 -16.26 -13.68 2.01
N PRO A 278 -15.19 -13.64 1.20
CA PRO A 278 -13.83 -13.49 1.70
C PRO A 278 -13.63 -12.10 2.32
N ALA A 279 -12.83 -12.04 3.39
CA ALA A 279 -12.64 -10.83 4.17
C ALA A 279 -11.25 -10.77 4.84
N GLN A 280 -10.20 -11.20 4.13
CA GLN A 280 -8.84 -11.27 4.70
C GLN A 280 -8.33 -9.93 5.26
N GLY A 281 -7.50 -9.98 6.29
CA GLY A 281 -6.94 -8.82 7.00
C GLY A 281 -6.11 -9.26 8.22
N ASP A 282 -5.27 -8.38 8.77
CA ASP A 282 -4.49 -8.66 9.99
C ASP A 282 -5.34 -8.41 11.24
N TYR A 283 -6.06 -9.42 11.74
CA TYR A 283 -7.00 -9.28 12.86
C TYR A 283 -6.35 -9.50 14.23
N ASP A 284 -5.18 -10.15 14.29
CA ASP A 284 -4.42 -10.30 15.54
C ASP A 284 -3.33 -9.25 15.75
N GLY A 285 -2.95 -8.51 14.72
CA GLY A 285 -1.98 -7.42 14.75
C GLY A 285 -0.54 -7.90 14.72
N ASP A 286 -0.29 -9.07 14.13
CA ASP A 286 1.06 -9.66 14.07
C ASP A 286 1.85 -9.26 12.82
N GLY A 287 1.24 -8.45 11.94
CA GLY A 287 1.82 -7.96 10.70
C GLY A 287 1.57 -8.88 9.51
N LYS A 288 0.83 -9.98 9.67
CA LYS A 288 0.44 -10.88 8.57
C LYS A 288 -1.04 -10.79 8.31
N THR A 289 -1.41 -11.04 7.06
CA THR A 289 -2.80 -11.16 6.66
C THR A 289 -3.37 -12.49 7.15
N ASP A 290 -4.43 -12.42 7.94
CA ASP A 290 -5.20 -13.59 8.36
C ASP A 290 -6.26 -13.98 7.32
N PHE A 291 -6.61 -15.27 7.29
CA PHE A 291 -7.73 -15.73 6.49
C PHE A 291 -9.04 -15.47 7.23
N ALA A 292 -9.99 -14.86 6.55
CA ALA A 292 -11.28 -14.54 7.14
C ALA A 292 -12.41 -14.68 6.13
N VAL A 293 -13.55 -15.17 6.60
CA VAL A 293 -14.76 -15.31 5.81
C VAL A 293 -15.99 -14.84 6.58
N PHE A 294 -16.90 -14.18 5.87
CA PHE A 294 -18.21 -13.78 6.37
C PHE A 294 -19.31 -14.69 5.82
N ARG A 295 -20.13 -15.24 6.71
CA ARG A 295 -21.25 -16.13 6.39
C ARG A 295 -22.48 -15.71 7.17
N SER A 296 -23.43 -15.09 6.47
CA SER A 296 -24.77 -14.80 6.99
C SER A 296 -24.81 -14.13 8.37
N GLY A 297 -23.93 -13.15 8.62
CA GLY A 297 -23.86 -12.43 9.90
C GLY A 297 -22.83 -12.97 10.89
N THR A 298 -22.04 -13.97 10.52
CA THR A 298 -20.95 -14.50 11.34
C THR A 298 -19.63 -14.40 10.60
N TRP A 299 -18.61 -13.90 11.30
CA TRP A 299 -17.23 -13.87 10.88
C TRP A 299 -16.52 -15.13 11.38
N TYR A 300 -15.75 -15.76 10.52
CA TYR A 300 -14.85 -16.85 10.87
C TYR A 300 -13.44 -16.40 10.50
N LEU A 301 -12.54 -16.42 11.47
CA LEU A 301 -11.17 -15.98 11.35
C LEU A 301 -10.24 -17.17 11.59
N LEU A 302 -9.20 -17.29 10.79
CA LEU A 302 -8.06 -18.16 11.02
C LEU A 302 -6.84 -17.25 11.11
N GLN A 303 -6.60 -16.78 12.33
CA GLN A 303 -5.56 -15.83 12.65
C GLN A 303 -4.21 -16.52 12.69
N SER A 304 -3.21 -15.88 12.12
CA SER A 304 -1.92 -16.48 11.83
C SER A 304 -1.13 -16.81 13.12
N THR A 305 -1.29 -16.00 14.17
CA THR A 305 -0.72 -16.24 15.50
C THR A 305 -1.77 -16.71 16.51
N ASN A 306 -2.95 -16.07 16.55
CA ASN A 306 -3.98 -16.36 17.55
C ASN A 306 -4.88 -17.56 17.22
N GLY A 307 -4.81 -18.10 16.00
CA GLY A 307 -5.58 -19.27 15.58
C GLY A 307 -7.05 -18.95 15.26
N PHE A 308 -7.92 -19.96 15.40
CA PHE A 308 -9.31 -19.85 14.98
C PHE A 308 -10.17 -19.00 15.93
N SER A 309 -11.00 -18.13 15.36
CA SER A 309 -12.03 -17.37 16.08
C SER A 309 -13.32 -17.29 15.25
N ALA A 310 -14.47 -17.17 15.93
CA ALA A 310 -15.76 -16.95 15.30
C ALA A 310 -16.54 -15.87 16.05
N VAL A 311 -17.02 -14.86 15.32
CA VAL A 311 -17.67 -13.68 15.90
C VAL A 311 -19.01 -13.44 15.21
N GLY A 312 -20.10 -13.45 15.97
CA GLY A 312 -21.42 -13.07 15.47
C GLY A 312 -21.54 -11.56 15.35
N PHE A 313 -21.37 -11.02 14.15
CA PHE A 313 -21.47 -9.58 13.89
C PHE A 313 -21.92 -9.30 12.45
N GLY A 314 -23.04 -8.59 12.30
CA GLY A 314 -23.69 -8.32 11.02
C GLY A 314 -24.94 -9.17 10.79
N ALA A 315 -25.49 -9.09 9.59
CA ALA A 315 -26.71 -9.78 9.18
C ALA A 315 -26.54 -10.40 7.77
N SER A 316 -27.46 -11.30 7.41
CA SER A 316 -27.52 -11.82 6.03
C SER A 316 -27.75 -10.69 5.03
N GLY A 317 -26.92 -10.63 3.98
CA GLY A 317 -26.97 -9.59 2.96
C GLY A 317 -26.07 -8.39 3.24
N ASP A 318 -25.46 -8.31 4.42
CA ASP A 318 -24.39 -7.35 4.68
C ASP A 318 -23.12 -7.73 3.88
N LEU A 319 -22.35 -6.73 3.48
CA LEU A 319 -21.06 -6.88 2.81
C LEU A 319 -19.93 -6.71 3.85
N PRO A 320 -18.98 -7.67 3.96
CA PRO A 320 -17.82 -7.49 4.83
C PRO A 320 -16.92 -6.38 4.27
N VAL A 321 -16.38 -5.57 5.17
CA VAL A 321 -15.34 -4.58 4.89
C VAL A 321 -14.20 -4.81 5.88
N THR A 322 -12.97 -4.65 5.42
CA THR A 322 -11.75 -4.83 6.23
C THR A 322 -10.96 -3.52 6.25
N GLY A 323 -10.32 -3.21 7.37
CA GLY A 323 -9.57 -1.97 7.56
C GLY A 323 -9.36 -1.65 9.04
N ASP A 324 -8.45 -0.75 9.34
CA ASP A 324 -8.09 -0.31 10.69
C ASP A 324 -8.83 1.00 10.98
N PHE A 325 -10.05 0.93 11.50
CA PHE A 325 -10.91 2.10 11.68
C PHE A 325 -10.62 2.85 12.99
N ASP A 326 -9.95 2.24 13.96
CA ASP A 326 -9.58 2.90 15.23
C ASP A 326 -8.09 3.28 15.36
N GLY A 327 -7.25 2.82 14.44
CA GLY A 327 -5.83 3.19 14.32
C GLY A 327 -4.93 2.39 15.26
N ASP A 328 -5.32 1.17 15.61
CA ASP A 328 -4.55 0.30 16.50
C ASP A 328 -3.65 -0.71 15.77
N ASN A 329 -3.61 -0.62 14.44
CA ASN A 329 -2.91 -1.48 13.48
C ASN A 329 -3.53 -2.86 13.26
N LYS A 330 -4.75 -3.10 13.74
CA LYS A 330 -5.51 -4.31 13.42
C LYS A 330 -6.60 -4.01 12.41
N SER A 331 -6.92 -5.01 11.61
CA SER A 331 -8.16 -5.02 10.85
C SER A 331 -9.32 -5.20 11.81
N ASP A 332 -10.32 -4.32 11.70
CA ASP A 332 -11.55 -4.42 12.46
C ASP A 332 -12.58 -5.28 11.74
N ILE A 333 -13.49 -5.87 12.52
CA ILE A 333 -14.67 -6.54 12.00
C ILE A 333 -15.70 -5.47 11.63
N ALA A 334 -16.04 -5.36 10.36
CA ALA A 334 -16.94 -4.31 9.92
C ALA A 334 -17.82 -4.75 8.75
N VAL A 335 -19.04 -4.22 8.68
CA VAL A 335 -19.97 -4.49 7.59
C VAL A 335 -20.62 -3.23 7.05
N PHE A 336 -20.85 -3.20 5.74
CA PHE A 336 -21.78 -2.28 5.09
C PHE A 336 -23.10 -3.01 4.82
N ARG A 337 -24.22 -2.36 5.09
CA ARG A 337 -25.56 -2.91 4.88
C ARG A 337 -26.24 -2.22 3.69
N PRO A 338 -26.27 -2.86 2.50
CA PRO A 338 -26.91 -2.28 1.33
C PRO A 338 -28.39 -1.96 1.53
N SER A 339 -29.12 -2.71 2.38
CA SER A 339 -30.55 -2.48 2.58
C SER A 339 -30.89 -1.11 3.20
N ASN A 340 -29.93 -0.43 3.83
CA ASN A 340 -30.14 0.88 4.45
C ASN A 340 -28.97 1.87 4.27
N GLY A 341 -27.87 1.50 3.61
CA GLY A 341 -26.69 2.34 3.44
C GLY A 341 -25.90 2.58 4.73
N GLY A 342 -26.09 1.73 5.75
CA GLY A 342 -25.45 1.86 7.05
C GLY A 342 -24.15 1.06 7.17
N TRP A 343 -23.21 1.60 7.94
CA TRP A 343 -21.98 0.93 8.37
C TRP A 343 -22.11 0.52 9.82
N TYR A 344 -21.60 -0.67 10.14
CA TYR A 344 -21.52 -1.20 11.49
C TYR A 344 -20.11 -1.73 11.69
N LEU A 345 -19.40 -1.16 12.66
CA LEU A 345 -18.00 -1.47 12.96
C LEU A 345 -17.96 -2.09 14.36
N LEU A 346 -17.17 -3.15 14.50
CA LEU A 346 -16.73 -3.70 15.77
C LEU A 346 -15.22 -3.48 15.83
N GLN A 347 -14.85 -2.28 16.28
CA GLN A 347 -13.47 -1.84 16.38
C GLN A 347 -12.77 -2.62 17.48
N SER A 348 -11.57 -3.10 17.19
CA SER A 348 -10.86 -4.06 18.03
C SER A 348 -10.46 -3.49 19.38
N THR A 349 -10.17 -2.18 19.45
CA THR A 349 -9.91 -1.44 20.69
C THR A 349 -11.11 -0.58 21.13
N ASN A 350 -11.77 0.13 20.20
CA ASN A 350 -12.83 1.09 20.52
C ASN A 350 -14.25 0.51 20.62
N GLY A 351 -14.44 -0.76 20.24
CA GLY A 351 -15.73 -1.44 20.31
C GLY A 351 -16.73 -1.04 19.21
N PHE A 352 -18.03 -1.14 19.50
CA PHE A 352 -19.07 -0.96 18.49
C PHE A 352 -19.27 0.51 18.07
N ASN A 353 -19.36 0.75 16.77
CA ASN A 353 -19.73 2.03 16.18
C ASN A 353 -20.68 1.85 14.98
N GLY A 354 -21.75 2.64 14.90
CA GLY A 354 -22.72 2.61 13.81
C GLY A 354 -22.78 3.95 13.09
N ILE A 355 -22.59 3.94 11.78
CA ILE A 355 -22.45 5.16 10.97
C ILE A 355 -23.43 5.11 9.79
N ALA A 356 -24.26 6.13 9.64
CA ALA A 356 -25.14 6.27 8.49
C ALA A 356 -24.39 6.98 7.35
N PHE A 357 -23.82 6.23 6.41
CA PHE A 357 -23.03 6.80 5.32
C PHE A 357 -23.12 5.96 4.04
N GLY A 358 -24.04 6.33 3.16
CA GLY A 358 -24.22 5.69 1.85
C GLY A 358 -25.67 5.48 1.49
N THR A 359 -25.89 4.80 0.37
CA THR A 359 -27.20 4.38 -0.16
C THR A 359 -27.15 2.92 -0.57
N SER A 360 -28.28 2.35 -1.00
CA SER A 360 -28.38 0.93 -1.32
C SER A 360 -27.62 0.47 -2.57
N THR A 361 -27.24 1.40 -3.44
CA THR A 361 -26.46 1.12 -4.67
C THR A 361 -24.98 1.39 -4.50
N ASP A 362 -24.59 1.94 -3.35
CA ASP A 362 -23.20 2.26 -3.05
C ASP A 362 -22.39 0.99 -2.78
N LYS A 363 -21.14 0.98 -3.24
CA LYS A 363 -20.14 -0.05 -2.94
C LYS A 363 -19.18 0.50 -1.90
N PRO A 364 -18.99 -0.16 -0.73
CA PRO A 364 -18.01 0.30 0.24
C PRO A 364 -16.59 0.17 -0.33
N ILE A 365 -15.77 1.22 -0.25
CA ILE A 365 -14.42 1.22 -0.82
C ILE A 365 -13.49 0.20 -0.16
N PRO A 366 -13.47 0.00 1.16
CA PRO A 366 -12.59 -1.00 1.76
C PRO A 366 -12.90 -2.44 1.29
N ASN A 367 -14.08 -2.69 0.73
CA ASN A 367 -14.39 -3.96 0.08
C ASN A 367 -13.67 -4.14 -1.28
N ALA A 368 -13.16 -3.08 -1.91
CA ALA A 368 -12.37 -3.17 -3.15
C ALA A 368 -11.03 -3.89 -2.97
N TYR A 369 -10.54 -4.00 -1.73
CA TYR A 369 -9.34 -4.78 -1.37
C TYR A 369 -9.64 -6.26 -1.13
N LEU A 370 -10.92 -6.66 -1.18
CA LEU A 370 -11.37 -8.03 -0.96
C LEU A 370 -11.71 -8.73 -2.29
N PRO A 371 -11.65 -10.08 -2.35
CA PRO A 371 -11.99 -10.83 -3.55
C PRO A 371 -13.50 -10.71 -3.87
N ASN A 372 -13.83 -9.97 -4.93
CA ASN A 372 -15.22 -9.62 -5.29
C ASN A 372 -15.80 -10.39 -6.46
#